data_AF-A0A6J4JJG5-F1
#
_entry.id   AF-A0A6J4JJG5-F1
#
_cell.length_a   1.000
_cell.length_b   1.000
_cell.length_c   1.000
_cell.angle_alpha   90.00
_cell.angle_beta   90.00
_cell.angle_gamma   90.00
#
_symmetry.space_group_name_H-M   'P 1'
#
loop_
_entity.id
_entity.type
_entity.pdbx_description
1 polymer ?
#
loop_
_entity_poly.entity_id
_entity_poly.type
_entity_poly.pdbx_seq_one_letter_code
_entity_poly.pdbx_strand_id
1 'polypeptide(L)'
;MLPSYRLLREQLTQVIQNKEEQGHHVKGLAAELEALPDSYDALAAFATRLRDVPLRGGWPHVEPSDLEGIWAECDPQRPMGAMCKVDLGDAAGRVEAAFLGSVAGCVLGKPLEVRPTLVDLEEWLGELGEWPLRDYVPEGIEGVLAKQGRRPHPSWGETVRERIRYVAPDDDVNYTVLGMLLLEQHGLGLTKHHVRAAWLQQLPVLTTFGPERMLLLKAGMNTLTSPRSTGGASGFGGTPPGQEEADLEEWVTLLNPRDEFCGALIRADAYGYACPGRPALAAELAWRDASWTHRRTGIYGAMFVAAAIATALVARHAGLGALEVFETALQFVPRRSRFHAIVADSLEQVRAASGWRDGYARIHGKYAQYAHCEVYQECGTLINTLQFARDVGDGICMQVMQGNDTDSFGATAGSILGAYFGPGHLEERWLAPFGDDIHTALAWFYERSLSQLAKRMGELPARIAKQLETD
;
A
#
# COMPACT_ATOMS: atom_id res chain seq x y z
N MET A 1 29.28 11.31 -7.26
CA MET A 1 29.71 10.81 -5.94
C MET A 1 28.82 9.62 -5.64
N LEU A 2 29.37 8.41 -5.59
CA LEU A 2 28.58 7.19 -5.34
C LEU A 2 28.18 7.11 -3.84
N PRO A 3 27.16 6.32 -3.48
CA PRO A 3 26.80 6.09 -2.08
C PRO A 3 28.00 5.65 -1.25
N SER A 4 28.06 6.00 0.04
CA SER A 4 29.17 5.56 0.89
C SER A 4 29.18 4.04 1.04
N TYR A 5 30.37 3.44 1.21
CA TYR A 5 30.49 2.00 1.46
C TYR A 5 29.71 1.57 2.69
N ARG A 6 29.69 2.40 3.74
CA ARG A 6 28.87 2.18 4.93
C ARG A 6 27.39 2.02 4.58
N LEU A 7 26.82 2.94 3.81
CA LEU A 7 25.41 2.89 3.42
C LEU A 7 25.10 1.65 2.57
N LEU A 8 25.97 1.31 1.61
CA LEU A 8 25.79 0.10 0.80
C LEU A 8 25.82 -1.18 1.63
N ARG A 9 26.74 -1.27 2.60
CA ARG A 9 26.82 -2.39 3.55
C ARG A 9 25.57 -2.47 4.42
N GLU A 10 25.08 -1.35 4.94
CA GLU A 10 23.83 -1.28 5.72
C GLU A 10 22.62 -1.76 4.90
N GLN A 11 22.55 -1.42 3.60
CA GLN A 11 21.51 -1.91 2.69
C GLN A 11 21.64 -3.41 2.43
N LEU A 12 22.85 -3.90 2.15
CA LEU A 12 23.09 -5.33 1.90
C LEU A 12 22.80 -6.19 3.13
N THR A 13 23.10 -5.70 4.33
CA THR A 13 22.70 -6.37 5.58
C THR A 13 21.19 -6.52 5.69
N GLN A 14 20.42 -5.49 5.33
CA GLN A 14 18.95 -5.57 5.32
C GLN A 14 18.44 -6.53 4.24
N VAL A 15 19.06 -6.56 3.05
CA VAL A 15 18.71 -7.55 2.01
C VAL A 15 18.98 -8.98 2.50
N ILE A 16 20.07 -9.23 3.23
CA ILE A 16 20.35 -10.53 3.84
C ILE A 16 19.25 -10.92 4.84
N GLN A 17 18.80 -9.98 5.69
CA GLN A 17 17.70 -10.21 6.64
C GLN A 17 16.40 -10.55 5.91
N ASN A 18 16.01 -9.78 4.89
CA ASN A 18 14.81 -10.09 4.11
C ASN A 18 14.91 -11.45 3.43
N LYS A 19 16.08 -11.81 2.88
CA LYS A 19 16.32 -13.14 2.29
C LYS A 19 16.12 -14.25 3.32
N GLU A 20 16.53 -14.07 4.58
CA GLU A 20 16.31 -15.04 5.66
C GLU A 20 14.82 -15.29 5.91
N GLU A 21 14.06 -14.20 6.07
CA GLU A 21 12.61 -14.21 6.26
C GLU A 21 11.88 -14.86 5.09
N GLN A 22 12.36 -14.58 3.88
CA GLN A 22 11.91 -15.13 2.59
C GLN A 22 12.32 -16.58 2.35
N GLY A 23 12.96 -17.23 3.33
CA GLY A 23 13.26 -18.66 3.27
C GLY A 23 14.61 -19.03 2.66
N HIS A 24 15.47 -18.07 2.33
CA HIS A 24 16.75 -18.31 1.67
C HIS A 24 17.86 -18.79 2.62
N HIS A 25 18.85 -19.50 2.08
CA HIS A 25 19.99 -19.98 2.84
C HIS A 25 21.07 -18.90 2.99
N VAL A 26 20.99 -18.13 4.07
CA VAL A 26 21.83 -16.93 4.29
C VAL A 26 23.07 -17.14 5.18
N LYS A 27 23.28 -18.37 5.66
CA LYS A 27 24.37 -18.66 6.61
C LYS A 27 25.73 -18.26 6.05
N GLY A 28 26.44 -17.39 6.76
CA GLY A 28 27.79 -16.92 6.41
C GLY A 28 27.82 -15.64 5.56
N LEU A 29 26.70 -15.22 4.97
CA LEU A 29 26.67 -14.06 4.09
C LEU A 29 26.99 -12.74 4.82
N ALA A 30 26.57 -12.58 6.08
CA ALA A 30 26.90 -11.39 6.87
C ALA A 30 28.41 -11.25 7.13
N ALA A 31 29.07 -12.35 7.54
CA ALA A 31 30.51 -12.37 7.76
C ALA A 31 31.29 -12.17 6.44
N GLU A 32 30.78 -12.74 5.35
CA GLU A 32 31.34 -12.52 4.01
C GLU A 32 31.25 -11.04 3.61
N LEU A 33 30.08 -10.41 3.81
CA LEU A 33 29.88 -8.98 3.54
C LEU A 33 30.88 -8.14 4.33
N GLU A 34 31.03 -8.38 5.64
CA GLU A 34 32.00 -7.68 6.50
C GLU A 34 33.44 -7.81 6.01
N ALA A 35 33.81 -8.98 5.46
CA ALA A 35 35.16 -9.26 4.97
C ALA A 35 35.47 -8.66 3.58
N LEU A 36 34.46 -8.19 2.83
CA LEU A 36 34.69 -7.58 1.52
C LEU A 36 35.54 -6.30 1.63
N PRO A 37 36.40 -6.00 0.65
CA PRO A 37 37.06 -4.69 0.59
C PRO A 37 36.04 -3.59 0.32
N ASP A 38 36.38 -2.36 0.72
CA ASP A 38 35.64 -1.15 0.37
C ASP A 38 35.82 -0.83 -1.13
N SER A 39 35.04 -1.54 -1.95
CA SER A 39 35.04 -1.49 -3.40
C SER A 39 33.62 -1.61 -3.94
N TYR A 40 33.23 -0.71 -4.85
CA TYR A 40 31.92 -0.76 -5.50
C TYR A 40 31.74 -2.04 -6.31
N ASP A 41 32.77 -2.51 -7.01
CA ASP A 41 32.69 -3.74 -7.81
C ASP A 41 32.47 -4.96 -6.91
N ALA A 42 33.16 -5.02 -5.76
CA ALA A 42 33.01 -6.12 -4.80
C ALA A 42 31.60 -6.14 -4.19
N LEU A 43 31.07 -4.98 -3.78
CA LEU A 43 29.73 -4.86 -3.21
C LEU A 43 28.63 -5.11 -4.24
N ALA A 44 28.81 -4.65 -5.49
CA ALA A 44 27.88 -4.92 -6.58
C ALA A 44 27.85 -6.41 -6.94
N ALA A 45 29.02 -7.06 -7.06
CA ALA A 45 29.10 -8.50 -7.30
C ALA A 45 28.48 -9.32 -6.15
N PHE A 46 28.62 -8.86 -4.91
CA PHE A 46 27.94 -9.45 -3.76
C PHE A 46 26.42 -9.29 -3.86
N ALA A 47 25.92 -8.09 -4.19
CA ALA A 47 24.50 -7.83 -4.39
C ALA A 47 23.88 -8.73 -5.47
N THR A 48 24.56 -8.90 -6.60
CA THR A 48 24.10 -9.79 -7.69
C THR A 48 24.02 -11.23 -7.24
N ARG A 49 24.96 -11.72 -6.43
CA ARG A 49 24.87 -13.09 -5.88
C ARG A 49 23.74 -13.24 -4.87
N LEU A 50 23.43 -12.21 -4.08
CA LEU A 50 22.31 -12.25 -3.13
C LEU A 50 20.96 -12.50 -3.81
N ARG A 51 20.77 -12.00 -5.03
CA ARG A 51 19.57 -12.22 -5.83
C ARG A 51 19.26 -13.71 -5.95
N ASP A 52 20.29 -14.50 -6.26
CA ASP A 52 20.19 -15.91 -6.69
C ASP A 52 20.46 -16.92 -5.55
N VAL A 53 20.52 -16.46 -4.29
CA VAL A 53 20.70 -17.36 -3.13
C VAL A 53 19.55 -18.39 -3.13
N PRO A 54 19.84 -19.70 -3.00
CA PRO A 54 18.79 -20.71 -3.02
C PRO A 54 17.92 -20.69 -1.75
N LEU A 55 16.70 -21.21 -1.88
CA LEU A 55 15.83 -21.48 -0.74
C LEU A 55 16.43 -22.56 0.17
N ARG A 56 16.13 -22.49 1.47
CA ARG A 56 16.46 -23.53 2.44
C ARG A 56 15.70 -24.82 2.08
N GLY A 57 16.36 -25.97 2.27
CA GLY A 57 15.70 -27.26 2.10
C GLY A 57 14.47 -27.38 3.01
N GLY A 58 13.34 -27.82 2.44
CA GLY A 58 12.08 -27.97 3.18
C GLY A 58 11.28 -26.69 3.38
N TRP A 59 11.63 -25.58 2.70
CA TRP A 59 10.79 -24.37 2.68
C TRP A 59 9.38 -24.70 2.13
N PRO A 60 8.30 -24.50 2.91
CA PRO A 60 6.98 -25.02 2.54
C PRO A 60 6.18 -24.09 1.62
N HIS A 61 6.69 -22.87 1.35
CA HIS A 61 5.95 -21.84 0.65
C HIS A 61 6.33 -21.74 -0.83
N VAL A 62 5.35 -21.37 -1.65
CA VAL A 62 5.52 -21.08 -3.09
C VAL A 62 5.07 -19.63 -3.32
N GLU A 63 6.04 -18.77 -3.66
CA GLU A 63 5.88 -17.31 -3.69
C GLU A 63 6.42 -16.71 -5.01
N PRO A 64 5.74 -16.93 -6.14
CA PRO A 64 6.11 -16.35 -7.44
C PRO A 64 5.85 -14.84 -7.48
N SER A 65 6.62 -14.07 -8.24
CA SER A 65 6.41 -12.61 -8.38
C SER A 65 5.89 -12.20 -9.76
N ASP A 66 6.06 -13.05 -10.76
CA ASP A 66 5.47 -12.88 -12.08
C ASP A 66 3.98 -13.23 -12.04
N LEU A 67 3.19 -12.52 -12.87
CA LEU A 67 1.74 -12.63 -12.85
C LEU A 67 1.25 -14.06 -13.20
N GLU A 68 1.89 -14.72 -14.17
CA GLU A 68 1.54 -16.07 -14.59
C GLU A 68 1.70 -17.08 -13.45
N GLY A 69 2.87 -17.08 -12.79
CA GLY A 69 3.14 -17.92 -11.63
C GLY A 69 2.20 -17.62 -10.47
N ILE A 70 1.89 -16.34 -10.22
CA ILE A 70 0.91 -15.94 -9.19
C ILE A 70 -0.46 -16.56 -9.49
N TRP A 71 -1.00 -16.34 -10.70
CA TRP A 71 -2.31 -16.86 -11.10
C TRP A 71 -2.40 -18.39 -11.06
N ALA A 72 -1.30 -19.10 -11.34
CA ALA A 72 -1.24 -20.54 -11.26
C ALA A 72 -1.36 -21.07 -9.82
N GLU A 73 -0.88 -20.30 -8.83
CA GLU A 73 -0.94 -20.66 -7.40
C GLU A 73 -2.19 -20.10 -6.68
N CYS A 74 -2.88 -19.12 -7.26
CA CYS A 74 -4.15 -18.59 -6.77
C CYS A 74 -5.29 -19.63 -6.78
N ASP A 75 -6.43 -19.29 -6.18
CA ASP A 75 -7.60 -20.17 -6.17
C ASP A 75 -8.14 -20.37 -7.61
N PRO A 76 -8.26 -21.61 -8.13
CA PRO A 76 -8.78 -21.85 -9.48
C PRO A 76 -10.27 -21.49 -9.63
N GLN A 77 -11.01 -21.32 -8.53
CA GLN A 77 -12.43 -20.93 -8.52
C GLN A 77 -12.64 -19.41 -8.40
N ARG A 78 -11.58 -18.62 -8.33
CA ARG A 78 -11.66 -17.16 -8.19
C ARG A 78 -12.50 -16.50 -9.31
N PRO A 79 -13.23 -15.41 -9.02
CA PRO A 79 -14.02 -14.73 -10.04
C PRO A 79 -13.13 -13.98 -11.02
N MET A 80 -13.00 -14.50 -12.25
CA MET A 80 -12.23 -13.87 -13.33
C MET A 80 -12.98 -12.75 -14.07
N GLY A 81 -14.30 -12.65 -13.87
CA GLY A 81 -15.17 -11.67 -14.52
C GLY A 81 -15.88 -10.75 -13.53
N ALA A 82 -16.90 -10.05 -14.00
CA ALA A 82 -17.78 -9.27 -13.12
C ALA A 82 -18.57 -10.20 -12.20
N MET A 83 -18.56 -9.92 -10.90
CA MET A 83 -19.28 -10.68 -9.88
C MET A 83 -20.80 -10.45 -9.92
N CYS A 84 -21.22 -9.26 -10.35
CA CYS A 84 -22.63 -8.89 -10.53
C CYS A 84 -22.77 -7.81 -11.60
N LYS A 85 -24.02 -7.45 -11.93
CA LYS A 85 -24.28 -6.24 -12.71
C LYS A 85 -23.92 -5.02 -11.87
N VAL A 86 -23.16 -4.09 -12.44
CA VAL A 86 -22.72 -2.86 -11.78
C VAL A 86 -23.61 -1.69 -12.22
N ASP A 87 -24.12 -0.94 -11.25
CA ASP A 87 -24.67 0.40 -11.48
C ASP A 87 -23.52 1.41 -11.38
N LEU A 88 -23.16 2.05 -12.50
CA LEU A 88 -22.03 2.97 -12.54
C LEU A 88 -22.26 4.25 -11.75
N GLY A 89 -23.52 4.69 -11.58
CA GLY A 89 -23.84 5.88 -10.79
C GLY A 89 -23.66 5.62 -9.30
N ASP A 90 -24.13 4.47 -8.81
CA ASP A 90 -23.89 4.03 -7.44
C ASP A 90 -22.39 3.75 -7.20
N ALA A 91 -21.71 3.07 -8.14
CA ALA A 91 -20.27 2.81 -8.04
C ALA A 91 -19.47 4.11 -7.93
N ALA A 92 -19.81 5.14 -8.72
CA ALA A 92 -19.16 6.45 -8.64
C ALA A 92 -19.30 7.07 -7.24
N GLY A 93 -20.53 7.09 -6.69
CA GLY A 93 -20.76 7.62 -5.34
C GLY A 93 -20.04 6.83 -4.24
N ARG A 94 -19.92 5.50 -4.39
CA ARG A 94 -19.15 4.66 -3.46
C ARG A 94 -17.66 4.90 -3.55
N VAL A 95 -17.12 5.14 -4.74
CA VAL A 95 -15.71 5.51 -4.92
C VAL A 95 -15.43 6.89 -4.33
N GLU A 96 -16.34 7.87 -4.50
CA GLU A 96 -16.22 9.16 -3.82
C GLU A 96 -16.17 8.98 -2.29
N ALA A 97 -17.06 8.16 -1.73
CA ALA A 97 -17.07 7.85 -0.31
C ALA A 97 -15.79 7.12 0.15
N ALA A 98 -15.28 6.19 -0.66
CA ALA A 98 -14.04 5.47 -0.41
C ALA A 98 -12.83 6.41 -0.35
N PHE A 99 -12.66 7.26 -1.35
CA PHE A 99 -11.56 8.23 -1.39
C PHE A 99 -11.62 9.22 -0.21
N LEU A 100 -12.80 9.74 0.10
CA LEU A 100 -12.99 10.67 1.24
C LEU A 100 -12.74 9.97 2.59
N GLY A 101 -13.18 8.72 2.73
CA GLY A 101 -12.89 7.89 3.90
C GLY A 101 -11.39 7.63 4.05
N SER A 102 -10.71 7.32 2.95
CA SER A 102 -9.25 7.11 2.90
C SER A 102 -8.48 8.36 3.35
N VAL A 103 -8.84 9.53 2.82
CA VAL A 103 -8.25 10.80 3.22
C VAL A 103 -8.47 11.10 4.71
N ALA A 104 -9.68 10.91 5.23
CA ALA A 104 -9.98 11.11 6.65
C ALA A 104 -9.20 10.15 7.55
N GLY A 105 -9.11 8.88 7.16
CA GLY A 105 -8.37 7.84 7.88
C GLY A 105 -6.86 8.11 7.91
N CYS A 106 -6.28 8.52 6.80
CA CYS A 106 -4.87 8.96 6.70
C CYS A 106 -4.59 10.09 7.70
N VAL A 107 -5.35 11.20 7.64
CA VAL A 107 -5.14 12.35 8.53
C VAL A 107 -5.35 11.99 10.01
N LEU A 108 -6.32 11.12 10.31
CA LEU A 108 -6.57 10.63 11.66
C LEU A 108 -5.37 9.85 12.23
N GLY A 109 -4.75 9.01 11.42
CA GLY A 109 -3.64 8.15 11.84
C GLY A 109 -2.30 8.85 11.98
N LYS A 110 -2.05 9.90 11.18
CA LYS A 110 -0.76 10.60 11.10
C LYS A 110 -0.12 10.97 12.45
N PRO A 111 -0.82 11.61 13.42
CA PRO A 111 -0.20 12.03 14.68
C PRO A 111 0.44 10.91 15.51
N LEU A 112 -0.05 9.67 15.32
CA LEU A 112 0.28 8.49 16.13
C LEU A 112 1.21 7.50 15.41
N GLU A 113 1.55 7.79 14.16
CA GLU A 113 2.31 6.92 13.27
C GLU A 113 3.62 6.42 13.90
N VAL A 114 4.00 5.23 13.44
CA VAL A 114 5.27 4.50 13.53
C VAL A 114 5.03 3.15 14.15
N ARG A 115 4.68 3.03 15.43
CA ARG A 115 4.49 1.69 16.04
C ARG A 115 3.79 1.68 17.39
N PRO A 116 2.63 2.32 17.58
CA PRO A 116 1.86 2.13 18.80
C PRO A 116 1.14 0.78 18.79
N THR A 117 0.88 0.21 19.96
CA THR A 117 -0.05 -0.91 20.13
C THR A 117 -1.41 -0.42 20.62
N LEU A 118 -2.44 -1.26 20.60
CA LEU A 118 -3.72 -0.95 21.23
C LEU A 118 -3.58 -0.52 22.70
N VAL A 119 -2.67 -1.18 23.43
CA VAL A 119 -2.42 -0.89 24.85
C VAL A 119 -1.84 0.51 25.01
N ASP A 120 -0.86 0.85 24.18
CA ASP A 120 -0.27 2.17 24.16
C ASP A 120 -1.31 3.26 23.87
N LEU A 121 -2.17 3.04 22.87
CA LEU A 121 -3.20 4.01 22.49
C LEU A 121 -4.29 4.16 23.55
N GLU A 122 -4.67 3.07 24.23
CA GLU A 122 -5.60 3.12 25.35
C GLU A 122 -5.03 3.92 26.53
N GLU A 123 -3.74 3.74 26.84
CA GLU A 123 -3.04 4.53 27.86
C GLU A 123 -2.98 6.03 27.47
N TRP A 124 -2.49 6.35 26.28
CA TRP A 124 -2.23 7.73 25.90
C TRP A 124 -3.51 8.54 25.69
N LEU A 125 -4.52 7.95 25.02
CA LEU A 125 -5.81 8.60 24.84
C LEU A 125 -6.61 8.61 26.15
N GLY A 126 -6.40 7.63 27.02
CA GLY A 126 -6.97 7.58 28.37
C GLY A 126 -6.52 8.76 29.23
N GLU A 127 -5.23 9.12 29.21
CA GLU A 127 -4.71 10.31 29.90
C GLU A 127 -5.37 11.62 29.44
N LEU A 128 -5.81 11.68 28.19
CA LEU A 128 -6.47 12.85 27.61
C LEU A 128 -8.00 12.84 27.82
N GLY A 129 -8.58 11.74 28.32
CA GLY A 129 -10.03 11.55 28.37
C GLY A 129 -10.67 11.34 26.99
N GLU A 130 -9.89 10.87 26.02
CA GLU A 130 -10.22 10.74 24.59
C GLU A 130 -10.33 9.26 24.16
N TRP A 131 -10.31 8.33 25.13
CA TRP A 131 -10.54 6.90 24.88
C TRP A 131 -12.02 6.52 25.06
N PRO A 132 -12.62 5.73 24.14
CA PRO A 132 -12.08 5.36 22.83
C PRO A 132 -12.04 6.58 21.89
N LEU A 133 -11.13 6.53 20.90
CA LEU A 133 -11.01 7.56 19.87
C LEU A 133 -12.34 7.67 19.11
N ARG A 134 -12.86 8.90 18.97
CA ARG A 134 -14.11 9.19 18.26
C ARG A 134 -14.01 10.35 17.29
N ASP A 135 -12.88 11.03 17.25
CA ASP A 135 -12.61 12.23 16.45
C ASP A 135 -11.09 12.28 16.18
N TYR A 136 -10.63 13.27 15.40
CA TYR A 136 -9.21 13.52 15.19
C TYR A 136 -8.42 13.60 16.50
N VAL A 137 -7.16 13.16 16.47
CA VAL A 137 -6.28 13.16 17.64
C VAL A 137 -6.06 14.61 18.11
N PRO A 138 -6.25 14.93 19.39
CA PRO A 138 -6.06 16.29 19.89
C PRO A 138 -4.58 16.65 20.06
N GLU A 139 -4.25 17.93 20.00
CA GLU A 139 -2.87 18.43 20.11
C GLU A 139 -2.19 18.06 21.44
N GLY A 140 -2.97 17.84 22.50
CA GLY A 140 -2.47 17.39 23.81
C GLY A 140 -1.67 16.07 23.77
N ILE A 141 -1.80 15.28 22.70
CA ILE A 141 -1.06 14.02 22.51
C ILE A 141 0.47 14.21 22.55
N GLU A 142 0.99 15.37 22.11
CA GLU A 142 2.42 15.67 22.17
C GLU A 142 2.94 15.60 23.61
N GLY A 143 2.20 16.19 24.56
CA GLY A 143 2.56 16.21 25.97
C GLY A 143 2.52 14.81 26.60
N VAL A 144 1.57 13.97 26.20
CA VAL A 144 1.46 12.58 26.68
C VAL A 144 2.60 11.72 26.13
N LEU A 145 2.87 11.79 24.83
CA LEU A 145 3.99 11.07 24.20
C LEU A 145 5.34 11.50 24.78
N ALA A 146 5.52 12.79 25.08
CA ALA A 146 6.76 13.30 25.68
C ALA A 146 7.04 12.71 27.07
N LYS A 147 6.01 12.48 27.91
CA LYS A 147 6.17 11.79 29.20
C LYS A 147 6.69 10.36 29.05
N GLN A 148 6.37 9.72 27.92
CA GLN A 148 6.78 8.37 27.56
C GLN A 148 8.13 8.33 26.80
N GLY A 149 8.80 9.47 26.66
CA GLY A 149 10.06 9.58 25.90
C GLY A 149 9.87 9.43 24.38
N ARG A 150 8.63 9.57 23.88
CA ARG A 150 8.27 9.49 22.47
C ARG A 150 8.03 10.90 21.91
N ARG A 151 7.96 11.00 20.59
CA ARG A 151 7.54 12.21 19.87
C ARG A 151 6.41 11.85 18.92
N PRO A 152 5.46 12.75 18.67
CA PRO A 152 4.49 12.54 17.61
C PRO A 152 5.17 12.56 16.24
N HIS A 153 4.49 12.06 15.21
CA HIS A 153 4.97 12.13 13.83
C HIS A 153 5.27 13.58 13.40
N PRO A 154 6.27 13.87 12.54
CA PRO A 154 6.58 15.23 12.10
C PRO A 154 5.41 16.04 11.51
N SER A 155 4.40 15.39 10.93
CA SER A 155 3.20 16.06 10.42
C SER A 155 2.19 16.46 11.51
N TRP A 156 2.41 16.10 12.77
CA TRP A 156 1.52 16.40 13.89
C TRP A 156 1.10 17.87 13.97
N GLY A 157 2.00 18.79 13.61
CA GLY A 157 1.76 20.23 13.68
C GLY A 157 0.60 20.72 12.81
N GLU A 158 0.17 19.93 11.82
CA GLU A 158 -0.92 20.23 10.88
C GLU A 158 -2.03 19.17 10.86
N THR A 159 -1.85 18.01 11.52
CA THR A 159 -2.80 16.87 11.44
C THR A 159 -3.53 16.53 12.75
N VAL A 160 -3.41 17.36 13.78
CA VAL A 160 -4.24 17.24 15.01
C VAL A 160 -5.51 18.07 14.94
N ARG A 161 -6.55 17.63 15.65
CA ARG A 161 -7.93 18.17 15.64
C ARG A 161 -8.00 19.69 15.59
N GLU A 162 -7.25 20.38 16.45
CA GLU A 162 -7.27 21.83 16.60
C GLU A 162 -6.59 22.58 15.45
N ARG A 163 -5.73 21.89 14.67
CA ARG A 163 -4.81 22.47 13.69
C ARG A 163 -5.08 22.07 12.24
N ILE A 164 -5.90 21.05 12.01
CA ILE A 164 -6.32 20.67 10.65
C ILE A 164 -7.03 21.85 9.97
N ARG A 165 -6.55 22.24 8.78
CA ARG A 165 -7.15 23.30 7.94
C ARG A 165 -7.32 22.88 6.48
N TYR A 166 -6.70 21.77 6.09
CA TYR A 166 -6.65 21.17 4.76
C TYR A 166 -6.21 19.71 4.96
N VAL A 167 -6.31 18.90 3.92
CA VAL A 167 -5.68 17.58 3.89
C VAL A 167 -4.18 17.77 3.72
N ALA A 168 -3.42 17.46 4.78
CA ALA A 168 -1.96 17.52 4.77
C ALA A 168 -1.37 16.50 3.77
N PRO A 169 -0.23 16.81 3.14
CA PRO A 169 0.39 15.92 2.18
C PRO A 169 0.83 14.61 2.82
N ASP A 170 0.72 13.54 2.03
CA ASP A 170 0.97 12.17 2.46
C ASP A 170 1.28 11.27 1.27
N ASP A 171 2.16 10.27 1.43
CA ASP A 171 2.47 9.36 0.33
C ASP A 171 1.33 8.39 -0.03
N ASP A 172 0.51 7.91 0.91
CA ASP A 172 -0.69 7.11 0.59
C ASP A 172 -1.64 7.88 -0.34
N VAL A 173 -1.92 9.14 0.01
CA VAL A 173 -2.80 10.01 -0.78
C VAL A 173 -2.13 10.36 -2.12
N ASN A 174 -0.84 10.68 -2.12
CA ASN A 174 -0.09 11.00 -3.36
C ASN A 174 -0.11 9.81 -4.33
N TYR A 175 0.12 8.58 -3.85
CA TYR A 175 0.10 7.39 -4.68
C TYR A 175 -1.30 7.06 -5.19
N THR A 176 -2.33 7.25 -4.36
CA THR A 176 -3.72 7.07 -4.80
C THR A 176 -4.07 8.02 -5.95
N VAL A 177 -3.70 9.30 -5.82
CA VAL A 177 -3.85 10.30 -6.90
C VAL A 177 -3.02 9.93 -8.12
N LEU A 178 -1.80 9.41 -7.94
CA LEU A 178 -0.95 8.98 -9.04
C LEU A 178 -1.54 7.77 -9.79
N GLY A 179 -2.12 6.80 -9.07
CA GLY A 179 -2.84 5.67 -9.66
C GLY A 179 -4.07 6.11 -10.47
N MET A 180 -4.80 7.12 -9.98
CA MET A 180 -5.87 7.75 -10.76
C MET A 180 -5.33 8.38 -12.05
N LEU A 181 -4.26 9.19 -11.98
CA LEU A 181 -3.65 9.79 -13.18
C LEU A 181 -3.17 8.75 -14.19
N LEU A 182 -2.60 7.64 -13.71
CA LEU A 182 -2.15 6.52 -14.55
C LEU A 182 -3.33 5.85 -15.30
N LEU A 183 -4.44 5.60 -14.60
CA LEU A 183 -5.66 5.06 -15.20
C LEU A 183 -6.33 6.09 -16.12
N GLU A 184 -6.26 7.37 -15.77
CA GLU A 184 -6.74 8.43 -16.62
C GLU A 184 -5.92 8.53 -17.91
N GLN A 185 -4.62 8.26 -17.89
CA GLN A 185 -3.80 8.37 -19.09
C GLN A 185 -3.80 7.09 -19.93
N HIS A 186 -3.81 5.92 -19.28
CA HIS A 186 -3.52 4.64 -19.93
C HIS A 186 -4.63 3.60 -19.82
N GLY A 187 -5.58 3.76 -18.89
CA GLY A 187 -6.63 2.77 -18.64
C GLY A 187 -6.09 1.34 -18.51
N LEU A 188 -6.71 0.40 -19.20
CA LEU A 188 -6.32 -1.01 -19.22
C LEU A 188 -4.98 -1.27 -19.94
N GLY A 189 -4.47 -0.29 -20.69
CA GLY A 189 -3.13 -0.31 -21.28
C GLY A 189 -2.02 0.08 -20.31
N LEU A 190 -2.29 0.25 -19.01
CA LEU A 190 -1.29 0.53 -17.99
C LEU A 190 -0.16 -0.50 -18.01
N THR A 191 1.09 -0.05 -17.87
CA THR A 191 2.28 -0.92 -17.81
C THR A 191 3.24 -0.42 -16.74
N LYS A 192 4.19 -1.26 -16.32
CA LYS A 192 5.30 -0.86 -15.44
C LYS A 192 6.08 0.37 -15.96
N HIS A 193 6.24 0.50 -17.29
CA HIS A 193 6.93 1.65 -17.89
C HIS A 193 6.15 2.96 -17.70
N HIS A 194 4.82 2.91 -17.79
CA HIS A 194 3.97 4.06 -17.51
C HIS A 194 4.09 4.50 -16.04
N VAL A 195 4.08 3.53 -15.11
CA VAL A 195 4.27 3.79 -13.67
C VAL A 195 5.62 4.49 -13.43
N ARG A 196 6.72 3.91 -13.93
CA ARG A 196 8.06 4.52 -13.85
C ARG A 196 8.09 5.95 -14.40
N ALA A 197 7.49 6.17 -15.58
CA ALA A 197 7.48 7.48 -16.22
C ALA A 197 6.72 8.52 -15.37
N ALA A 198 5.55 8.14 -14.84
CA ALA A 198 4.77 8.99 -13.97
C ALA A 198 5.53 9.34 -12.68
N TRP A 199 6.24 8.39 -12.08
CA TRP A 199 7.05 8.63 -10.89
C TRP A 199 8.17 9.64 -11.11
N LEU A 200 8.90 9.51 -12.22
CA LEU A 200 9.97 10.46 -12.59
C LEU A 200 9.46 11.88 -12.82
N GLN A 201 8.21 12.01 -13.25
CA GLN A 201 7.58 13.31 -13.50
C GLN A 201 6.99 13.91 -12.23
N GLN A 202 6.33 13.08 -11.41
CA GLN A 202 5.43 13.56 -10.36
C GLN A 202 6.03 13.50 -8.96
N LEU A 203 6.89 12.53 -8.64
CA LEU A 203 7.30 12.27 -7.26
C LEU A 203 8.63 12.94 -6.90
N PRO A 204 8.65 13.88 -5.94
CA PRO A 204 9.87 14.28 -5.27
C PRO A 204 10.51 13.10 -4.53
N VAL A 205 11.85 13.01 -4.54
CA VAL A 205 12.58 11.89 -3.91
C VAL A 205 12.28 11.76 -2.40
N LEU A 206 12.06 12.87 -1.70
CA LEU A 206 11.83 12.88 -0.25
C LEU A 206 10.40 12.48 0.16
N THR A 207 9.50 12.26 -0.80
CA THR A 207 8.11 11.82 -0.54
C THR A 207 7.89 10.36 -0.94
N THR A 208 8.98 9.63 -1.14
CA THR A 208 8.99 8.18 -1.38
C THR A 208 9.88 7.56 -0.32
N PHE A 209 9.59 6.35 0.16
CA PHE A 209 10.35 5.70 1.23
C PHE A 209 10.83 4.32 0.77
N GLY A 210 11.73 3.70 1.54
CA GLY A 210 12.13 2.30 1.31
C GLY A 210 12.43 1.91 -0.16
N PRO A 211 11.80 0.84 -0.68
CA PRO A 211 11.94 0.40 -2.06
C PRO A 211 11.56 1.45 -3.10
N GLU A 212 10.53 2.25 -2.84
CA GLU A 212 10.05 3.27 -3.78
C GLU A 212 11.12 4.32 -4.05
N ARG A 213 11.76 4.81 -2.98
CA ARG A 213 12.87 5.77 -3.12
C ARG A 213 14.04 5.16 -3.88
N MET A 214 14.37 3.90 -3.60
CA MET A 214 15.45 3.20 -4.27
C MET A 214 15.20 3.10 -5.79
N LEU A 215 14.00 2.67 -6.18
CA LEU A 215 13.66 2.51 -7.60
C LEU A 215 13.52 3.86 -8.31
N LEU A 216 12.99 4.90 -7.65
CA LEU A 216 12.96 6.25 -8.21
C LEU A 216 14.38 6.79 -8.46
N LEU A 217 15.32 6.57 -7.53
CA LEU A 217 16.72 6.97 -7.70
C LEU A 217 17.39 6.23 -8.87
N LYS A 218 17.20 4.91 -8.97
CA LYS A 218 17.72 4.11 -10.10
C LYS A 218 17.13 4.58 -11.43
N ALA A 219 15.82 4.79 -11.47
CA ALA A 219 15.13 5.31 -12.64
C ALA A 219 15.66 6.69 -13.05
N GLY A 220 15.90 7.57 -12.07
CA GLY A 220 16.45 8.91 -12.26
C GLY A 220 17.89 8.86 -12.80
N MET A 221 18.75 8.01 -12.22
CA MET A 221 20.11 7.78 -12.72
C MET A 221 20.11 7.27 -14.15
N ASN A 222 19.18 6.39 -14.50
CA ASN A 222 19.04 5.88 -15.86
C ASN A 222 18.60 6.97 -16.88
N THR A 223 18.08 8.11 -16.44
CA THR A 223 17.84 9.23 -17.37
C THR A 223 19.13 9.92 -17.86
N LEU A 224 20.26 9.67 -17.19
CA LEU A 224 21.56 10.23 -17.58
C LEU A 224 22.13 9.55 -18.83
N THR A 225 21.68 8.33 -19.15
CA THR A 225 22.01 7.64 -20.39
C THR A 225 21.09 8.14 -21.51
N SER A 226 21.37 9.34 -22.04
CA SER A 226 20.68 9.90 -23.21
C SER A 226 21.46 9.61 -24.50
N PRO A 227 20.81 9.31 -25.64
CA PRO A 227 21.46 9.11 -26.95
C PRO A 227 22.34 10.28 -27.45
N ARG A 228 22.27 11.45 -26.79
CA ARG A 228 23.18 12.57 -27.07
C ARG A 228 24.66 12.22 -26.86
N SER A 229 24.97 11.21 -26.05
CA SER A 229 26.36 10.76 -25.83
C SER A 229 26.90 9.84 -26.95
N THR A 230 26.04 9.32 -27.83
CA THR A 230 26.42 8.39 -28.92
C THR A 230 26.27 8.98 -30.33
N GLY A 231 26.03 10.29 -30.46
CA GLY A 231 26.08 11.00 -31.75
C GLY A 231 24.92 10.70 -32.72
N GLY A 232 23.84 10.04 -32.26
CA GLY A 232 22.67 9.75 -33.07
C GLY A 232 21.71 10.94 -33.16
N ALA A 233 21.53 11.47 -34.37
CA ALA A 233 20.58 12.54 -34.66
C ALA A 233 19.12 12.02 -34.73
N SER A 234 18.48 11.83 -33.57
CA SER A 234 17.02 11.86 -33.44
C SER A 234 16.63 12.08 -31.99
N GLY A 235 15.79 13.09 -31.73
CA GLY A 235 15.30 13.43 -30.40
C GLY A 235 14.53 12.30 -29.72
N PHE A 236 14.51 12.34 -28.38
CA PHE A 236 13.71 11.50 -27.48
C PHE A 236 13.68 10.00 -27.85
N GLY A 237 14.82 9.31 -27.75
CA GLY A 237 14.92 7.86 -27.95
C GLY A 237 15.29 7.12 -26.66
N GLY A 238 14.47 6.14 -26.27
CA GLY A 238 14.69 5.21 -25.14
C GLY A 238 15.52 3.98 -25.51
N THR A 239 15.70 3.10 -24.53
CA THR A 239 16.43 1.82 -24.62
C THR A 239 15.72 0.86 -25.60
N PRO A 240 16.42 -0.08 -26.28
CA PRO A 240 15.75 -1.04 -27.16
C PRO A 240 14.60 -1.79 -26.46
N PRO A 241 13.44 -1.99 -27.12
CA PRO A 241 12.34 -2.77 -26.57
C PRO A 241 12.80 -4.16 -26.13
N GLY A 242 12.47 -4.55 -24.89
CA GLY A 242 12.83 -5.85 -24.30
C GLY A 242 14.11 -5.84 -23.44
N GLN A 243 15.07 -4.94 -23.70
CA GLN A 243 16.22 -4.76 -22.80
C GLN A 243 15.81 -3.95 -21.56
N GLU A 244 14.96 -2.95 -21.77
CA GLU A 244 14.46 -2.08 -20.72
C GLU A 244 13.62 -2.86 -19.68
N GLU A 245 12.86 -3.87 -20.10
CA GLU A 245 12.03 -4.70 -19.18
C GLU A 245 12.87 -5.66 -18.34
N ALA A 246 13.91 -6.26 -18.91
CA ALA A 246 14.88 -7.06 -18.17
C ALA A 246 15.64 -6.21 -17.13
N ASP A 247 15.95 -4.95 -17.46
CA ASP A 247 16.58 -4.02 -16.53
C ASP A 247 15.67 -3.72 -15.33
N LEU A 248 14.35 -3.47 -15.53
CA LEU A 248 13.44 -3.19 -14.41
C LEU A 248 13.31 -4.39 -13.47
N GLU A 249 13.23 -5.61 -14.00
CA GLU A 249 13.18 -6.83 -13.20
C GLU A 249 14.45 -7.03 -12.37
N GLU A 250 15.61 -6.79 -12.98
CA GLU A 250 16.89 -6.85 -12.27
C GLU A 250 16.98 -5.75 -11.19
N TRP A 251 16.54 -4.52 -11.48
CA TRP A 251 16.63 -3.40 -10.55
C TRP A 251 15.90 -3.64 -9.25
N VAL A 252 14.69 -4.22 -9.29
CA VAL A 252 13.92 -4.47 -8.08
C VAL A 252 14.58 -5.55 -7.22
N THR A 253 15.33 -6.47 -7.81
CA THR A 253 15.96 -7.58 -7.08
C THR A 253 17.37 -7.28 -6.57
N LEU A 254 17.96 -6.15 -6.95
CA LEU A 254 19.29 -5.72 -6.54
C LEU A 254 19.23 -4.55 -5.57
N LEU A 255 19.87 -4.63 -4.40
CA LEU A 255 19.98 -3.52 -3.45
C LEU A 255 18.62 -2.87 -3.10
N ASN A 256 17.59 -3.68 -2.92
CA ASN A 256 16.22 -3.21 -2.66
C ASN A 256 15.67 -3.87 -1.38
N PRO A 257 16.16 -3.48 -0.20
CA PRO A 257 15.64 -4.04 1.05
C PRO A 257 14.18 -3.63 1.26
N ARG A 258 13.44 -4.47 1.98
CA ARG A 258 12.04 -4.26 2.39
C ARG A 258 11.03 -4.26 1.23
N ASP A 259 11.34 -4.99 0.15
CA ASP A 259 10.46 -5.14 -1.03
C ASP A 259 9.19 -5.98 -0.78
N GLU A 260 8.95 -6.39 0.48
CA GLU A 260 7.72 -7.04 0.97
C GLU A 260 6.89 -6.13 1.92
N PHE A 261 7.28 -4.86 2.10
CA PHE A 261 6.60 -3.91 3.01
C PHE A 261 5.38 -3.24 2.35
N CYS A 262 4.65 -2.41 3.11
CA CYS A 262 3.37 -1.82 2.73
C CYS A 262 3.41 -0.80 1.57
N GLY A 263 4.59 -0.31 1.16
CA GLY A 263 4.69 0.76 0.16
C GLY A 263 4.04 0.43 -1.20
N ALA A 264 3.93 -0.85 -1.58
CA ALA A 264 3.09 -1.26 -2.72
C ALA A 264 1.59 -1.34 -2.40
N LEU A 265 1.23 -1.77 -1.19
CA LEU A 265 -0.16 -1.92 -0.75
C LEU A 265 -0.88 -0.58 -0.74
N ILE A 266 -0.24 0.48 -0.24
CA ILE A 266 -0.84 1.82 -0.11
C ILE A 266 -1.12 2.52 -1.45
N ARG A 267 -0.70 1.93 -2.57
CA ARG A 267 -0.94 2.45 -3.94
C ARG A 267 -2.14 1.78 -4.61
N ALA A 268 -2.71 0.76 -3.98
CA ALA A 268 -3.65 -0.16 -4.62
C ALA A 268 -5.06 0.42 -4.83
N ASP A 269 -5.42 1.44 -4.04
CA ASP A 269 -6.78 1.99 -3.94
C ASP A 269 -7.41 2.37 -5.28
N ALA A 270 -6.71 3.16 -6.08
CA ALA A 270 -7.21 3.64 -7.38
C ALA A 270 -7.54 2.48 -8.33
N TYR A 271 -6.78 1.38 -8.27
CA TYR A 271 -7.01 0.19 -9.08
C TYR A 271 -8.26 -0.58 -8.63
N GLY A 272 -8.53 -0.61 -7.32
CA GLY A 272 -9.78 -1.12 -6.75
C GLY A 272 -10.97 -0.25 -7.13
N TYR A 273 -10.86 1.08 -6.98
CA TYR A 273 -11.88 2.05 -7.34
C TYR A 273 -12.35 1.91 -8.79
N ALA A 274 -11.42 1.69 -9.71
CA ALA A 274 -11.71 1.61 -11.12
C ALA A 274 -12.43 0.32 -11.56
N CYS A 275 -12.47 -0.70 -10.70
CA CYS A 275 -12.87 -2.07 -11.05
C CYS A 275 -14.03 -2.62 -10.19
N PRO A 276 -15.17 -1.91 -10.04
CA PRO A 276 -16.27 -2.38 -9.19
C PRO A 276 -16.74 -3.79 -9.60
N GLY A 277 -16.73 -4.71 -8.64
CA GLY A 277 -17.12 -6.11 -8.84
C GLY A 277 -16.22 -6.90 -9.80
N ARG A 278 -15.01 -6.42 -10.12
CA ARG A 278 -14.03 -7.08 -10.99
C ARG A 278 -12.68 -7.25 -10.27
N PRO A 279 -12.63 -8.05 -9.19
CA PRO A 279 -11.43 -8.16 -8.36
C PRO A 279 -10.20 -8.71 -9.11
N ALA A 280 -10.41 -9.58 -10.11
CA ALA A 280 -9.33 -10.06 -10.98
C ALA A 280 -8.60 -8.92 -11.71
N LEU A 281 -9.38 -7.99 -12.27
CA LEU A 281 -8.86 -6.84 -13.01
C LEU A 281 -8.15 -5.85 -12.08
N ALA A 282 -8.75 -5.61 -10.91
CA ALA A 282 -8.15 -4.76 -9.87
C ALA A 282 -6.79 -5.31 -9.41
N ALA A 283 -6.73 -6.62 -9.12
CA ALA A 283 -5.51 -7.29 -8.71
C ALA A 283 -4.42 -7.24 -9.79
N GLU A 284 -4.80 -7.42 -11.06
CA GLU A 284 -3.85 -7.33 -12.18
C GLU A 284 -3.28 -5.90 -12.34
N LEU A 285 -4.13 -4.87 -12.30
CA LEU A 285 -3.68 -3.47 -12.39
C LEU A 285 -2.76 -3.11 -11.21
N ALA A 286 -3.12 -3.53 -10.00
CA ALA A 286 -2.28 -3.38 -8.82
C ALA A 286 -0.95 -4.15 -8.95
N TRP A 287 -0.93 -5.35 -9.54
CA TRP A 287 0.31 -6.09 -9.82
C TRP A 287 1.22 -5.33 -10.79
N ARG A 288 0.65 -4.73 -11.85
CA ARG A 288 1.44 -3.94 -12.83
C ARG A 288 2.13 -2.74 -12.18
N ASP A 289 1.50 -2.12 -11.18
CA ASP A 289 2.06 -1.04 -10.39
C ASP A 289 3.05 -1.52 -9.31
N ALA A 290 2.66 -2.52 -8.52
CA ALA A 290 3.44 -3.03 -7.40
C ALA A 290 4.75 -3.69 -7.87
N SER A 291 4.70 -4.46 -8.97
CA SER A 291 5.88 -5.15 -9.53
C SER A 291 6.97 -4.21 -10.03
N TRP A 292 6.70 -2.90 -10.14
CA TRP A 292 7.73 -1.90 -10.38
C TRP A 292 8.72 -1.77 -9.21
N THR A 293 8.32 -2.02 -7.96
CA THR A 293 9.21 -1.80 -6.79
C THR A 293 9.23 -2.94 -5.76
N HIS A 294 8.25 -3.83 -5.78
CA HIS A 294 8.06 -4.87 -4.76
C HIS A 294 8.05 -6.27 -5.36
N ARG A 295 8.26 -7.28 -4.51
CA ARG A 295 8.17 -8.71 -4.86
C ARG A 295 7.32 -9.45 -3.83
N ARG A 296 6.86 -10.65 -4.20
CA ARG A 296 6.16 -11.60 -3.30
C ARG A 296 5.11 -10.92 -2.43
N THR A 297 5.23 -10.98 -1.10
CA THR A 297 4.27 -10.41 -0.14
C THR A 297 3.95 -8.94 -0.40
N GLY A 298 4.91 -8.14 -0.85
CA GLY A 298 4.66 -6.74 -1.21
C GLY A 298 3.69 -6.59 -2.38
N ILE A 299 3.83 -7.45 -3.40
CA ILE A 299 2.88 -7.54 -4.51
C ILE A 299 1.54 -8.09 -4.03
N TYR A 300 1.55 -9.15 -3.22
CA TYR A 300 0.34 -9.83 -2.79
C TYR A 300 -0.55 -8.93 -1.94
N GLY A 301 0.03 -8.09 -1.08
CA GLY A 301 -0.70 -7.09 -0.30
C GLY A 301 -1.44 -6.10 -1.20
N ALA A 302 -0.77 -5.58 -2.23
CA ALA A 302 -1.39 -4.67 -3.20
C ALA A 302 -2.53 -5.33 -3.99
N MET A 303 -2.32 -6.56 -4.46
CA MET A 303 -3.35 -7.34 -5.16
C MET A 303 -4.56 -7.60 -4.26
N PHE A 304 -4.32 -7.98 -3.01
CA PHE A 304 -5.34 -8.25 -2.01
C PHE A 304 -6.19 -7.01 -1.71
N VAL A 305 -5.58 -5.87 -1.45
CA VAL A 305 -6.32 -4.63 -1.14
C VAL A 305 -7.11 -4.13 -2.36
N ALA A 306 -6.53 -4.13 -3.56
CA ALA A 306 -7.26 -3.74 -4.76
C ALA A 306 -8.47 -4.64 -5.01
N ALA A 307 -8.32 -5.96 -4.84
CA ALA A 307 -9.41 -6.92 -4.97
C ALA A 307 -10.48 -6.74 -3.87
N ALA A 308 -10.08 -6.43 -2.64
CA ALA A 308 -10.99 -6.15 -1.52
C ALA A 308 -11.83 -4.89 -1.80
N ILE A 309 -11.21 -3.79 -2.22
CA ILE A 309 -11.91 -2.54 -2.57
C ILE A 309 -12.87 -2.77 -3.73
N ALA A 310 -12.42 -3.42 -4.81
CA ALA A 310 -13.25 -3.77 -5.96
C ALA A 310 -14.48 -4.60 -5.56
N THR A 311 -14.30 -5.55 -4.62
CA THR A 311 -15.38 -6.38 -4.10
C THR A 311 -16.32 -5.58 -3.19
N ALA A 312 -15.77 -4.74 -2.31
CA ALA A 312 -16.51 -3.91 -1.35
C ALA A 312 -17.50 -2.97 -2.07
N LEU A 313 -17.12 -2.41 -3.21
CA LEU A 313 -17.98 -1.54 -4.03
C LEU A 313 -19.30 -2.19 -4.45
N VAL A 314 -19.35 -3.52 -4.54
CA VAL A 314 -20.57 -4.25 -4.93
C VAL A 314 -21.10 -5.18 -3.84
N ALA A 315 -20.38 -5.36 -2.73
CA ALA A 315 -20.64 -6.38 -1.72
C ALA A 315 -22.09 -6.39 -1.23
N ARG A 316 -22.59 -5.23 -0.79
CA ARG A 316 -23.97 -5.10 -0.29
C ARG A 316 -25.03 -5.41 -1.35
N HIS A 317 -24.78 -5.04 -2.60
CA HIS A 317 -25.67 -5.34 -3.73
C HIS A 317 -25.63 -6.81 -4.13
N ALA A 318 -24.46 -7.45 -3.99
CA ALA A 318 -24.23 -8.86 -4.25
C ALA A 318 -24.63 -9.76 -3.06
N GLY A 319 -25.08 -9.19 -1.93
CA GLY A 319 -25.45 -9.95 -0.73
C GLY A 319 -24.25 -10.52 0.06
N LEU A 320 -23.06 -9.97 -0.15
CA LEU A 320 -21.83 -10.34 0.55
C LEU A 320 -21.68 -9.53 1.85
N GLY A 321 -21.26 -10.20 2.91
CA GLY A 321 -20.87 -9.57 4.17
C GLY A 321 -19.43 -9.06 4.14
N ALA A 322 -19.00 -8.51 5.29
CA ALA A 322 -17.68 -7.91 5.45
C ALA A 322 -16.53 -8.94 5.34
N LEU A 323 -16.68 -10.14 5.90
CA LEU A 323 -15.66 -11.18 5.76
C LEU A 323 -15.56 -11.68 4.31
N GLU A 324 -16.69 -11.84 3.63
CA GLU A 324 -16.74 -12.32 2.24
C GLU A 324 -15.99 -11.40 1.26
N VAL A 325 -15.88 -10.09 1.58
CA VAL A 325 -15.03 -9.15 0.83
C VAL A 325 -13.57 -9.61 0.82
N PHE A 326 -13.05 -9.95 1.99
CA PHE A 326 -11.65 -10.35 2.14
C PHE A 326 -11.41 -11.81 1.76
N GLU A 327 -12.39 -12.70 1.98
CA GLU A 327 -12.36 -14.07 1.46
C GLU A 327 -12.24 -14.05 -0.07
N THR A 328 -13.02 -13.20 -0.74
CA THR A 328 -12.93 -13.01 -2.20
C THR A 328 -11.57 -12.46 -2.60
N ALA A 329 -11.07 -11.44 -1.91
CA ALA A 329 -9.77 -10.85 -2.18
C ALA A 329 -8.61 -11.86 -2.04
N LEU A 330 -8.68 -12.74 -1.05
CA LEU A 330 -7.64 -13.74 -0.78
C LEU A 330 -7.51 -14.79 -1.89
N GLN A 331 -8.55 -15.01 -2.69
CA GLN A 331 -8.53 -15.89 -3.85
C GLN A 331 -7.56 -15.42 -4.96
N PHE A 332 -7.15 -14.14 -4.92
CA PHE A 332 -6.16 -13.52 -5.82
C PHE A 332 -4.74 -13.51 -5.26
N VAL A 333 -4.49 -14.24 -4.18
CA VAL A 333 -3.17 -14.42 -3.58
C VAL A 333 -2.72 -15.89 -3.76
N PRO A 334 -1.43 -16.18 -4.00
CA PRO A 334 -0.93 -17.56 -4.05
C PRO A 334 -1.26 -18.35 -2.77
N ARG A 335 -2.00 -19.45 -2.89
CA ARG A 335 -2.54 -20.22 -1.74
C ARG A 335 -1.49 -20.82 -0.82
N ARG A 336 -0.27 -21.02 -1.35
CA ARG A 336 0.88 -21.55 -0.61
C ARG A 336 1.89 -20.48 -0.19
N SER A 337 1.55 -19.20 -0.28
CA SER A 337 2.40 -18.11 0.24
C SER A 337 2.29 -17.95 1.76
N ARG A 338 3.28 -17.30 2.38
CA ARG A 338 3.20 -16.89 3.78
C ARG A 338 2.04 -15.91 4.01
N PHE A 339 1.88 -14.96 3.09
CA PHE A 339 0.84 -13.94 3.15
C PHE A 339 -0.56 -14.57 3.18
N HIS A 340 -0.85 -15.49 2.26
CA HIS A 340 -2.13 -16.20 2.28
C HIS A 340 -2.36 -16.97 3.58
N ALA A 341 -1.34 -17.69 4.08
CA ALA A 341 -1.48 -18.47 5.30
C ALA A 341 -1.84 -17.61 6.53
N ILE A 342 -1.16 -16.46 6.68
CA ILE A 342 -1.39 -15.56 7.82
C ILE A 342 -2.73 -14.84 7.69
N VAL A 343 -3.05 -14.28 6.52
CA VAL A 343 -4.31 -13.53 6.31
C VAL A 343 -5.52 -14.46 6.38
N ALA A 344 -5.43 -15.70 5.89
CA ALA A 344 -6.47 -16.71 6.06
C ALA A 344 -6.71 -17.04 7.54
N ASP A 345 -5.65 -17.20 8.35
CA ASP A 345 -5.81 -17.42 9.78
C ASP A 345 -6.39 -16.19 10.48
N SER A 346 -5.99 -14.97 10.09
CA SER A 346 -6.60 -13.73 10.59
C SER A 346 -8.11 -13.65 10.31
N LEU A 347 -8.56 -14.06 9.11
CA LEU A 347 -9.99 -14.16 8.80
C LEU A 347 -10.72 -15.07 9.79
N GLU A 348 -10.16 -16.25 10.08
CA GLU A 348 -10.75 -17.19 11.04
C GLU A 348 -10.70 -16.66 12.48
N GLN A 349 -9.63 -15.95 12.87
CA GLN A 349 -9.57 -15.28 14.17
C GLN A 349 -10.65 -14.21 14.32
N VAL A 350 -10.88 -13.40 13.29
CA VAL A 350 -11.91 -12.35 13.31
C VAL A 350 -13.31 -12.96 13.27
N ARG A 351 -13.54 -14.01 12.48
CA ARG A 351 -14.83 -14.73 12.44
C ARG A 351 -15.22 -15.28 13.81
N ALA A 352 -14.25 -15.76 14.57
CA ALA A 352 -14.46 -16.30 15.92
C ALA A 352 -14.50 -15.21 17.02
N ALA A 353 -14.23 -13.95 16.69
CA ALA A 353 -14.15 -12.88 17.67
C ALA A 353 -15.54 -12.37 18.09
N SER A 354 -15.67 -12.01 19.36
CA SER A 354 -16.88 -11.42 19.93
C SER A 354 -17.05 -9.91 19.66
N GLY A 355 -15.99 -9.27 19.18
CA GLY A 355 -15.92 -7.85 18.85
C GLY A 355 -14.49 -7.44 18.48
N TRP A 356 -14.31 -6.19 18.04
CA TRP A 356 -13.02 -5.76 17.47
C TRP A 356 -11.83 -5.85 18.44
N ARG A 357 -12.03 -5.62 19.75
CA ARG A 357 -10.94 -5.76 20.75
C ARG A 357 -10.51 -7.22 20.93
N ASP A 358 -11.46 -8.15 20.88
CA ASP A 358 -11.18 -9.59 20.91
C ASP A 358 -10.47 -10.02 19.61
N GLY A 359 -10.94 -9.52 18.46
CA GLY A 359 -10.28 -9.75 17.17
C GLY A 359 -8.84 -9.23 17.14
N TYR A 360 -8.60 -8.00 17.62
CA TYR A 360 -7.25 -7.45 17.77
C TYR A 360 -6.39 -8.34 18.68
N ALA A 361 -6.89 -8.73 19.85
CA ALA A 361 -6.11 -9.55 20.78
C ALA A 361 -5.70 -10.90 20.16
N ARG A 362 -6.57 -11.52 19.36
CA ARG A 362 -6.28 -12.77 18.65
C ARG A 362 -5.25 -12.61 17.54
N ILE A 363 -5.37 -11.54 16.74
CA ILE A 363 -4.43 -11.24 15.66
C ILE A 363 -3.08 -10.86 16.26
N HIS A 364 -3.05 -9.83 17.11
CA HIS A 364 -1.84 -9.32 17.72
C HIS A 364 -1.12 -10.39 18.56
N GLY A 365 -1.87 -11.20 19.32
CA GLY A 365 -1.28 -12.31 20.09
C GLY A 365 -0.54 -13.36 19.25
N LYS A 366 -0.84 -13.47 17.94
CA LYS A 366 -0.18 -14.39 17.01
C LYS A 366 0.87 -13.72 16.11
N TYR A 367 0.66 -12.45 15.79
CA TYR A 367 1.34 -11.77 14.70
C TYR A 367 2.07 -10.48 15.10
N ALA A 368 2.16 -10.16 16.40
CA ALA A 368 2.85 -8.96 16.93
C ALA A 368 4.32 -8.81 16.50
N GLN A 369 4.97 -9.89 16.06
CA GLN A 369 6.31 -9.80 15.46
C GLN A 369 6.34 -9.04 14.14
N TYR A 370 5.21 -8.99 13.42
CA TYR A 370 5.03 -8.21 12.20
C TYR A 370 4.40 -6.88 12.57
N ALA A 371 5.19 -5.82 12.58
CA ALA A 371 4.78 -4.50 13.03
C ALA A 371 4.77 -3.51 11.85
N HIS A 372 4.96 -2.22 12.13
CA HIS A 372 5.02 -1.11 11.15
C HIS A 372 5.52 -1.50 9.76
N CYS A 373 4.69 -1.22 8.75
CA CYS A 373 4.89 -1.52 7.34
C CYS A 373 4.93 -3.01 6.95
N GLU A 374 4.99 -3.95 7.90
CA GLU A 374 4.92 -5.39 7.61
C GLU A 374 3.46 -5.80 7.47
N VAL A 375 3.01 -5.96 6.22
CA VAL A 375 1.60 -6.06 5.83
C VAL A 375 0.79 -7.22 6.45
N TYR A 376 1.43 -8.18 7.11
CA TYR A 376 0.79 -9.39 7.63
C TYR A 376 -0.25 -9.09 8.72
N GLN A 377 0.19 -8.55 9.86
CA GLN A 377 -0.70 -8.23 10.98
C GLN A 377 -1.74 -7.19 10.57
N GLU A 378 -1.30 -6.22 9.79
CA GLU A 378 -2.10 -5.08 9.37
C GLU A 378 -3.25 -5.45 8.43
N CYS A 379 -3.06 -6.42 7.53
CA CYS A 379 -4.17 -6.96 6.76
C CYS A 379 -5.20 -7.65 7.66
N GLY A 380 -4.75 -8.28 8.75
CA GLY A 380 -5.63 -8.81 9.78
C GLY A 380 -6.46 -7.72 10.48
N THR A 381 -5.86 -6.58 10.80
CA THR A 381 -6.56 -5.47 11.46
C THR A 381 -7.57 -4.79 10.52
N LEU A 382 -7.30 -4.74 9.20
CA LEU A 382 -8.29 -4.31 8.19
C LEU A 382 -9.54 -5.20 8.17
N ILE A 383 -9.34 -6.52 8.21
CA ILE A 383 -10.44 -7.50 8.28
C ILE A 383 -11.27 -7.27 9.55
N ASN A 384 -10.58 -7.12 10.68
CA ASN A 384 -11.21 -6.85 11.97
C ASN A 384 -12.02 -5.55 11.95
N THR A 385 -11.48 -4.49 11.34
CA THR A 385 -12.14 -3.19 11.23
C THR A 385 -13.45 -3.29 10.44
N LEU A 386 -13.43 -3.79 9.20
CA LEU A 386 -14.64 -3.84 8.39
C LEU A 386 -15.72 -4.74 9.01
N GLN A 387 -15.32 -5.83 9.65
CA GLN A 387 -16.25 -6.77 10.28
C GLN A 387 -17.07 -6.12 11.40
N PHE A 388 -16.48 -5.22 12.17
CA PHE A 388 -17.10 -4.66 13.37
C PHE A 388 -17.47 -3.18 13.29
N ALA A 389 -17.02 -2.47 12.25
CA ALA A 389 -17.40 -1.08 12.02
C ALA A 389 -18.90 -0.94 11.74
N ARG A 390 -19.50 0.15 12.24
CA ARG A 390 -20.91 0.49 11.99
C ARG A 390 -21.09 1.45 10.82
N ASP A 391 -20.09 2.29 10.59
CA ASP A 391 -19.99 3.29 9.54
C ASP A 391 -18.50 3.62 9.30
N VAL A 392 -18.21 4.57 8.40
CA VAL A 392 -16.83 4.91 8.03
C VAL A 392 -16.10 5.58 9.18
N GLY A 393 -16.74 6.52 9.89
CA GLY A 393 -16.14 7.26 11.00
C GLY A 393 -15.76 6.35 12.18
N ASP A 394 -16.66 5.44 12.56
CA ASP A 394 -16.43 4.40 13.56
C ASP A 394 -15.28 3.46 13.15
N GLY A 395 -15.24 3.08 11.87
CA GLY A 395 -14.24 2.17 11.34
C GLY A 395 -12.83 2.77 11.27
N ILE A 396 -12.66 4.02 10.81
CA ILE A 396 -11.33 4.66 10.79
C ILE A 396 -10.78 4.88 12.20
N CYS A 397 -11.65 5.21 13.17
CA CYS A 397 -11.25 5.26 14.58
C CYS A 397 -10.81 3.89 15.08
N MET A 398 -11.57 2.84 14.76
CA MET A 398 -11.26 1.47 15.11
C MET A 398 -9.93 1.02 14.54
N GLN A 399 -9.65 1.30 13.26
CA GLN A 399 -8.38 0.96 12.63
C GLN A 399 -7.21 1.68 13.29
N VAL A 400 -7.29 2.99 13.49
CA VAL A 400 -6.21 3.77 14.11
C VAL A 400 -5.94 3.30 15.54
N MET A 401 -6.99 2.94 16.31
CA MET A 401 -6.84 2.36 17.65
C MET A 401 -6.16 0.98 17.66
N GLN A 402 -6.12 0.25 16.54
CA GLN A 402 -5.37 -1.01 16.45
C GLN A 402 -3.86 -0.80 16.26
N GLY A 403 -3.41 0.44 16.04
CA GLY A 403 -2.01 0.84 16.08
C GLY A 403 -1.19 0.47 14.84
N ASN A 404 0.12 0.27 15.05
CA ASN A 404 1.17 0.05 14.05
C ASN A 404 1.34 1.21 13.06
N ASP A 405 1.00 1.00 11.79
CA ASP A 405 1.15 1.95 10.70
C ASP A 405 -0.18 2.71 10.49
N THR A 406 -0.44 3.64 11.42
CA THR A 406 -1.80 4.13 11.70
C THR A 406 -2.39 5.00 10.61
N ASP A 407 -1.59 5.79 9.90
CA ASP A 407 -2.04 6.59 8.77
C ASP A 407 -2.30 5.71 7.54
N SER A 408 -1.34 4.88 7.12
CA SER A 408 -1.49 4.08 5.91
C SER A 408 -2.62 3.07 5.98
N PHE A 409 -2.74 2.37 7.12
CA PHE A 409 -3.85 1.44 7.31
C PHE A 409 -5.14 2.17 7.69
N GLY A 410 -5.07 3.35 8.31
CA GLY A 410 -6.22 4.25 8.44
C GLY A 410 -6.80 4.63 7.07
N ALA A 411 -5.93 4.97 6.12
CA ALA A 411 -6.30 5.29 4.74
C ALA A 411 -6.92 4.09 4.02
N THR A 412 -6.24 2.94 4.03
CA THR A 412 -6.73 1.72 3.40
C THR A 412 -8.05 1.25 4.02
N ALA A 413 -8.21 1.34 5.35
CA ALA A 413 -9.48 1.03 6.00
C ALA A 413 -10.58 1.99 5.55
N GLY A 414 -10.32 3.31 5.55
CA GLY A 414 -11.26 4.32 5.09
C GLY A 414 -11.75 4.09 3.66
N SER A 415 -10.84 3.68 2.79
CA SER A 415 -11.11 3.25 1.41
C SER A 415 -12.10 2.08 1.33
N ILE A 416 -11.78 0.97 2.01
CA ILE A 416 -12.61 -0.23 2.04
C ILE A 416 -13.98 0.06 2.68
N LEU A 417 -14.01 0.80 3.79
CA LEU A 417 -15.22 1.18 4.52
C LEU A 417 -16.12 2.05 3.64
N GLY A 418 -15.57 3.08 2.99
CA GLY A 418 -16.34 3.96 2.11
C GLY A 418 -16.87 3.23 0.87
N ALA A 419 -16.09 2.30 0.31
CA ALA A 419 -16.56 1.43 -0.78
C ALA A 419 -17.73 0.53 -0.32
N TYR A 420 -17.60 -0.09 0.86
CA TYR A 420 -18.56 -1.03 1.42
C TYR A 420 -19.87 -0.35 1.86
N PHE A 421 -19.78 0.70 2.68
CA PHE A 421 -20.95 1.42 3.20
C PHE A 421 -21.56 2.36 2.16
N GLY A 422 -20.73 3.08 1.40
CA GLY A 422 -21.16 4.03 0.37
C GLY A 422 -21.52 5.42 0.92
N PRO A 423 -22.14 6.27 0.08
CA PRO A 423 -22.52 7.63 0.44
C PRO A 423 -23.39 7.72 1.70
N GLY A 424 -23.17 8.76 2.50
CA GLY A 424 -23.96 9.03 3.71
C GLY A 424 -23.51 8.30 4.98
N HIS A 425 -22.44 7.51 4.91
CA HIS A 425 -21.86 6.78 6.04
C HIS A 425 -20.54 7.37 6.56
N LEU A 426 -20.17 8.57 6.12
CA LEU A 426 -19.08 9.37 6.69
C LEU A 426 -19.68 10.70 7.13
N GLU A 427 -19.56 11.04 8.42
CA GLU A 427 -20.15 12.27 8.95
C GLU A 427 -19.39 13.51 8.46
N GLU A 428 -20.10 14.61 8.22
CA GLU A 428 -19.54 15.87 7.71
C GLU A 428 -18.37 16.41 8.56
N ARG A 429 -18.38 16.14 9.88
CA ARG A 429 -17.33 16.55 10.82
C ARG A 429 -15.93 16.06 10.44
N TRP A 430 -15.82 14.95 9.71
CA TRP A 430 -14.54 14.42 9.25
C TRP A 430 -13.95 15.26 8.12
N LEU A 431 -14.80 15.83 7.26
CA LEU A 431 -14.38 16.57 6.07
C LEU A 431 -14.37 18.09 6.29
N ALA A 432 -15.24 18.60 7.16
CA ALA A 432 -15.38 20.03 7.44
C ALA A 432 -14.06 20.72 7.82
N PRO A 433 -13.16 20.13 8.63
CA PRO A 433 -11.87 20.75 8.98
C PRO A 433 -10.94 20.98 7.78
N PHE A 434 -11.11 20.22 6.69
CA PHE A 434 -10.28 20.35 5.50
C PHE A 434 -10.64 21.56 4.62
N GLY A 435 -11.82 22.14 4.79
CA GLY A 435 -12.23 23.33 4.03
C GLY A 435 -12.25 23.14 2.50
N ASP A 436 -12.54 21.92 2.02
CA ASP A 436 -12.44 21.51 0.61
C ASP A 436 -11.04 21.72 0.00
N ASP A 437 -9.98 21.66 0.80
CA ASP A 437 -8.60 21.89 0.37
C ASP A 437 -7.72 20.65 0.60
N ILE A 438 -7.02 20.20 -0.44
CA ILE A 438 -6.06 19.09 -0.39
C ILE A 438 -4.70 19.51 -0.92
N HIS A 439 -3.65 19.21 -0.15
CA HIS A 439 -2.27 19.46 -0.56
C HIS A 439 -1.61 18.13 -0.87
N THR A 440 -1.06 18.02 -2.09
CA THR A 440 -0.27 16.86 -2.52
C THR A 440 1.17 17.30 -2.70
N ALA A 441 2.10 16.35 -2.67
CA ALA A 441 3.50 16.62 -2.99
C ALA A 441 3.83 16.36 -4.47
N LEU A 442 2.83 16.08 -5.30
CA LEU A 442 2.99 15.76 -6.71
C LEU A 442 3.38 17.01 -7.52
N ALA A 443 4.49 16.93 -8.26
CA ALA A 443 5.13 18.08 -8.89
C ALA A 443 4.31 18.74 -10.03
N TRP A 444 3.52 17.94 -10.76
CA TRP A 444 2.71 18.39 -11.91
C TRP A 444 1.23 18.09 -11.71
N PHE A 445 0.75 18.18 -10.48
CA PHE A 445 -0.65 18.06 -10.12
C PHE A 445 -1.10 19.30 -9.34
N TYR A 446 -2.14 19.97 -9.83
CA TYR A 446 -2.54 21.30 -9.35
C TYR A 446 -3.96 21.37 -8.79
N GLU A 447 -4.73 20.28 -8.88
CA GLU A 447 -6.06 20.24 -8.27
C GLU A 447 -5.92 20.30 -6.76
N ARG A 448 -6.71 21.19 -6.14
CA ARG A 448 -6.71 21.44 -4.69
C ARG A 448 -8.09 21.29 -4.07
N SER A 449 -9.15 21.20 -4.87
CA SER A 449 -10.49 20.94 -4.35
C SER A 449 -10.62 19.46 -4.03
N LEU A 450 -10.76 19.14 -2.74
CA LEU A 450 -10.93 17.76 -2.27
C LEU A 450 -12.17 17.11 -2.91
N SER A 451 -13.27 17.86 -3.01
CA SER A 451 -14.52 17.41 -3.60
C SER A 451 -14.44 17.19 -5.11
N GLN A 452 -13.70 18.03 -5.85
CA GLN A 452 -13.45 17.78 -7.28
C GLN A 452 -12.57 16.55 -7.49
N LEU A 453 -11.55 16.36 -6.64
CA LEU A 453 -10.71 15.19 -6.70
C LEU A 453 -11.47 13.90 -6.38
N ALA A 454 -12.37 13.93 -5.38
CA ALA A 454 -13.27 12.81 -5.10
C ALA A 454 -14.13 12.45 -6.31
N LYS A 455 -14.74 13.45 -6.98
CA LYS A 455 -15.52 13.22 -8.20
C LYS A 455 -14.70 12.59 -9.32
N ARG A 456 -13.46 13.05 -9.53
CA ARG A 456 -12.54 12.45 -10.51
C ARG A 456 -12.23 10.99 -10.20
N MET A 457 -12.04 10.64 -8.93
CA MET A 457 -11.95 9.23 -8.51
C MET A 457 -13.23 8.47 -8.89
N GLY A 458 -14.40 9.06 -8.60
CA GLY A 458 -15.72 8.51 -8.94
C GLY A 458 -15.96 8.26 -10.44
N GLU A 459 -15.20 8.91 -11.33
CA GLU A 459 -15.28 8.69 -12.78
C GLU A 459 -14.51 7.45 -13.26
N LEU A 460 -13.59 6.91 -12.44
CA LEU A 460 -12.76 5.76 -12.80
C LEU A 460 -13.58 4.51 -13.22
N PRO A 461 -14.63 4.10 -12.49
CA PRO A 461 -15.51 3.00 -12.91
C PRO A 461 -16.04 3.12 -14.34
N ALA A 462 -16.62 4.27 -14.68
CA ALA A 462 -17.23 4.50 -15.98
C ALA A 462 -16.18 4.49 -17.10
N ARG A 463 -14.99 4.98 -16.79
CA ARG A 463 -13.87 5.01 -17.72
C ARG A 463 -13.37 3.61 -18.09
N ILE A 464 -13.20 2.74 -17.10
CA ILE A 464 -12.78 1.35 -17.34
C ILE A 464 -13.90 0.54 -17.99
N ALA A 465 -15.15 0.73 -17.55
CA ALA A 465 -16.30 0.06 -18.16
C ALA A 465 -16.39 0.32 -19.68
N LYS A 466 -16.15 1.56 -20.11
CA LYS A 466 -16.13 1.92 -21.53
C LYS A 466 -15.06 1.19 -22.34
N GLN A 467 -13.88 0.94 -21.77
CA GLN A 467 -12.80 0.22 -22.47
C GLN A 467 -13.13 -1.27 -22.61
N LEU A 468 -13.75 -1.86 -21.58
CA LEU A 468 -14.20 -3.24 -21.60
C LEU A 468 -15.33 -3.52 -22.60
N GLU A 469 -16.04 -2.49 -23.07
CA GLU A 469 -17.05 -2.62 -24.14
C GLU A 469 -16.42 -2.57 -25.55
N THR A 470 -15.19 -2.06 -25.67
CA THR A 470 -14.51 -1.86 -26.95
C THR A 470 -13.46 -2.92 -27.29
N ASP A 471 -13.03 -3.70 -26.29
CA ASP A 471 -12.14 -4.87 -26.42
C ASP A 471 -12.95 -6.16 -26.62
#